data_AF-A0A847S8R0-F1
#
_entry.id   AF-A0A847S8R0-F1
#
_cell.length_a   1.000
_cell.length_b   1.000
_cell.length_c   1.000
_cell.angle_alpha   90.00
_cell.angle_beta   90.00
_cell.angle_gamma   90.00
#
_symmetry.space_group_name_H-M   'P 1'
#
loop_
_entity.id
_entity.type
_entity.pdbx_description
1 polymer ?
#
loop_
_entity_poly.entity_id
_entity_poly.type
_entity_poly.pdbx_seq_one_letter_code
_entity_poly.pdbx_strand_id
1 'polypeptide(L)'
;MNEKMQPTAPLQAFNDPQCAVTNTITGDILHAATPSSDNLSDAENAITKLTFPVIWEVPPFRITEGTIFLEVFGVISGGGRNWKITTNNVAGNNVIADIDMEGNLVTASTDERRQHVVQMVQLALKQSLQTGKTVVVNGPCK
;
A
#
# COMPACT_ATOMS: atom_id res chain seq x y z
N MET A 1 -33.08 -9.94 -0.92
CA MET A 1 -32.64 -9.45 0.41
C MET A 1 -31.60 -8.38 0.13
N ASN A 2 -31.87 -7.13 0.53
CA ASN A 2 -30.98 -6.00 0.30
C ASN A 2 -29.93 -5.96 1.43
N GLU A 3 -28.71 -6.39 1.16
CA GLU A 3 -27.58 -6.04 2.02
C GLU A 3 -27.09 -4.66 1.60
N LYS A 4 -27.50 -3.65 2.36
CA LYS A 4 -26.88 -2.33 2.30
C LYS A 4 -25.44 -2.50 2.80
N MET A 5 -24.49 -2.48 1.86
CA MET A 5 -23.09 -2.22 2.19
C MET A 5 -23.06 -0.94 3.04
N GLN A 6 -22.65 -1.08 4.30
CA GLN A 6 -22.40 0.08 5.15
C GLN A 6 -21.35 0.95 4.46
N PRO A 7 -21.55 2.27 4.37
CA PRO A 7 -20.49 3.16 3.95
C PRO A 7 -19.37 3.02 4.97
N THR A 8 -18.19 2.62 4.49
CA THR A 8 -16.94 2.74 5.23
C THR A 8 -16.91 4.15 5.82
N ALA A 9 -16.87 4.26 7.14
CA ALA A 9 -16.85 5.57 7.80
C ALA A 9 -15.76 6.42 7.13
N PRO A 10 -16.05 7.69 6.76
CA PRO A 10 -15.02 8.54 6.19
C PRO A 10 -13.87 8.60 7.18
N LEU A 11 -12.66 8.23 6.73
CA LEU A 11 -11.44 8.56 7.45
C LEU A 11 -11.55 10.04 7.83
N GLN A 12 -11.58 10.32 9.13
CA GLN A 12 -11.66 11.67 9.63
C GLN A 12 -10.54 12.46 8.94
N ALA A 13 -10.90 13.54 8.24
CA ALA A 13 -9.94 14.27 7.42
C ALA A 13 -8.76 14.70 8.29
N PHE A 14 -7.59 14.14 8.01
CA PHE A 14 -6.35 14.51 8.67
C PHE A 14 -5.95 15.89 8.16
N ASN A 15 -6.30 16.93 8.92
CA ASN A 15 -6.13 18.31 8.52
C ASN A 15 -4.81 18.87 9.12
N ASP A 16 -3.68 18.43 8.57
CA ASP A 16 -2.37 18.99 8.88
C ASP A 16 -1.74 19.61 7.62
N PRO A 17 -1.60 20.95 7.54
CA PRO A 17 -0.99 21.61 6.40
C PRO A 17 0.47 21.22 6.16
N GLN A 18 1.17 20.68 7.15
CA GLN A 18 2.54 20.18 7.03
C GLN A 18 2.61 18.68 6.70
N CYS A 19 1.47 18.00 6.67
CA CYS A 19 1.36 16.59 6.32
C CYS A 19 0.10 16.31 5.50
N ALA A 20 0.20 16.58 4.19
CA ALA A 20 -0.86 16.46 3.21
C ALA A 20 -0.52 15.33 2.21
N VAL A 21 -0.68 14.09 2.67
CA VAL A 21 -0.38 12.89 1.88
C VAL A 21 -1.56 12.52 1.00
N THR A 22 -1.31 12.15 -0.25
CA THR A 22 -2.31 11.79 -1.25
C THR A 22 -1.98 10.48 -1.94
N ASN A 23 -3.02 9.80 -2.42
CA ASN A 23 -2.92 8.60 -3.24
C ASN A 23 -3.40 8.91 -4.66
N THR A 24 -2.54 8.69 -5.66
CA THR A 24 -2.84 8.97 -7.07
C THR A 24 -2.70 7.70 -7.89
N ILE A 25 -3.74 7.29 -8.61
CA ILE A 25 -3.66 6.20 -9.59
C ILE A 25 -2.85 6.68 -10.80
N THR A 26 -1.84 5.93 -11.21
CA THR A 26 -0.94 6.33 -12.31
C THR A 26 -1.03 5.47 -13.57
N GLY A 27 -1.49 4.22 -13.46
CA GLY A 27 -1.60 3.33 -14.60
C GLY A 27 -1.94 1.90 -14.21
N ASP A 28 -2.02 1.02 -15.20
CA ASP A 28 -2.22 -0.41 -14.95
C ASP A 28 -0.94 -1.06 -14.40
N ILE A 29 -1.10 -2.03 -13.50
CA ILE A 29 0.03 -2.85 -13.05
C ILE A 29 0.53 -3.66 -14.25
N LEU A 30 1.79 -3.48 -14.60
CA LEU A 30 2.40 -4.26 -15.67
C LEU A 30 2.39 -5.74 -15.28
N HIS A 31 1.87 -6.61 -16.16
CA HIS A 31 1.75 -8.05 -15.90
C HIS A 31 0.89 -8.39 -14.67
N ALA A 32 -0.20 -7.64 -14.45
CA ALA A 32 -1.15 -7.91 -13.38
C ALA A 32 -1.70 -9.35 -13.42
N ALA A 33 -1.77 -9.98 -12.25
CA ALA A 33 -2.51 -11.21 -12.03
C ALA A 33 -3.92 -10.89 -11.55
N THR A 34 -4.88 -11.77 -11.84
CA THR A 34 -6.22 -11.70 -11.25
C THR A 34 -6.20 -12.40 -9.89
N PRO A 35 -6.41 -11.68 -8.77
CA PRO A 35 -6.38 -12.30 -7.45
C PRO A 35 -7.61 -13.19 -7.23
N SER A 36 -7.41 -14.33 -6.56
CA SER A 36 -8.50 -15.12 -5.99
C SER A 36 -9.06 -14.47 -4.71
N SER A 37 -10.20 -14.95 -4.21
CA SER A 37 -10.75 -14.52 -2.91
C SER A 37 -9.75 -14.69 -1.77
N ASP A 38 -9.00 -15.79 -1.77
CA ASP A 38 -8.02 -16.09 -0.73
C ASP A 38 -6.85 -15.11 -0.80
N ASN A 39 -6.38 -14.78 -2.01
CA ASN A 39 -5.34 -13.76 -2.20
C ASN A 39 -5.80 -12.39 -1.68
N LEU A 40 -7.06 -12.01 -1.90
CA LEU A 40 -7.60 -10.75 -1.42
C LEU A 40 -7.63 -10.71 0.12
N SER A 41 -8.12 -11.77 0.75
CA SER A 41 -8.20 -11.84 2.21
C SER A 41 -6.81 -11.85 2.86
N ASP A 42 -5.87 -12.64 2.31
CA ASP A 42 -4.49 -12.68 2.79
C ASP A 42 -3.78 -11.34 2.59
N ALA A 43 -4.00 -10.67 1.46
CA ALA A 43 -3.46 -9.34 1.20
C ALA A 43 -3.97 -8.30 2.21
N GLU A 44 -5.28 -8.29 2.50
CA GLU A 44 -5.85 -7.40 3.50
C GLU A 44 -5.23 -7.63 4.88
N ASN A 45 -5.05 -8.89 5.29
CA ASN A 45 -4.39 -9.25 6.54
C ASN A 45 -2.93 -8.78 6.58
N ALA A 46 -2.15 -9.00 5.50
CA ALA A 46 -0.77 -8.55 5.41
C ALA A 46 -0.64 -7.01 5.50
N ILE A 47 -1.54 -6.27 4.85
CA ILE A 47 -1.56 -4.80 4.87
C ILE A 47 -1.74 -4.27 6.31
N THR A 48 -2.53 -4.93 7.16
CA THR A 48 -2.71 -4.50 8.56
C THR A 48 -1.45 -4.58 9.41
N LYS A 49 -0.46 -5.38 8.99
CA LYS A 49 0.83 -5.54 9.70
C LYS A 49 1.81 -4.41 9.43
N LEU A 50 1.52 -3.52 8.48
CA LEU A 50 2.35 -2.37 8.18
C LEU A 50 2.33 -1.36 9.33
N THR A 51 3.53 -0.97 9.75
CA THR A 51 3.79 0.10 10.71
C THR A 51 4.75 1.11 10.10
N PHE A 52 4.94 2.26 10.73
CA PHE A 52 5.82 3.30 10.19
C PHE A 52 7.26 2.81 9.94
N PRO A 53 7.95 2.09 10.84
CA PRO A 53 9.27 1.57 10.50
C PRO A 53 9.23 0.52 9.38
N VAL A 54 8.19 -0.32 9.37
CA VAL A 54 8.07 -1.41 8.38
C VAL A 54 7.93 -0.88 6.96
N ILE A 55 7.13 0.16 6.72
CA ILE A 55 6.95 0.73 5.36
C ILE A 55 8.25 1.28 4.76
N TRP A 56 9.29 1.50 5.59
CA TRP A 56 10.61 1.99 5.20
C TRP A 56 11.68 0.91 5.10
N GLU A 57 11.34 -0.36 5.32
CA GLU A 57 12.26 -1.48 5.11
C GLU A 57 12.80 -1.50 3.68
N VAL A 58 13.92 -2.17 3.48
CA VAL A 58 14.60 -2.26 2.17
C VAL A 58 14.55 -3.68 1.63
N PRO A 59 14.66 -3.90 0.31
CA PRO A 59 14.76 -5.24 -0.25
C PRO A 59 15.94 -6.01 0.39
N PRO A 60 15.81 -7.31 0.70
CA PRO A 60 14.70 -8.22 0.35
C PRO A 60 13.62 -8.38 1.45
N PHE A 61 13.14 -7.29 2.06
CA PHE A 61 12.08 -7.39 3.07
C PHE A 61 10.73 -7.85 2.47
N ARG A 62 10.07 -8.79 3.16
CA ARG A 62 8.72 -9.27 2.81
C ARG A 62 7.96 -9.75 4.04
N ILE A 63 6.64 -9.61 3.95
CA ILE A 63 5.65 -10.20 4.86
C ILE A 63 4.97 -11.33 4.08
N THR A 64 5.04 -12.55 4.62
CA THR A 64 4.32 -13.69 4.05
C THR A 64 2.98 -13.83 4.76
N GLU A 65 1.90 -13.86 4.00
CA GLU A 65 0.56 -14.12 4.51
C GLU A 65 -0.13 -15.12 3.59
N GLY A 66 -0.33 -16.34 4.08
CA GLY A 66 -0.99 -17.41 3.32
C GLY A 66 -0.47 -17.57 1.89
N THR A 67 -1.29 -17.13 0.94
CA THR A 67 -1.10 -17.27 -0.50
C THR A 67 -0.36 -16.11 -1.16
N ILE A 68 0.06 -15.08 -0.42
CA ILE A 68 0.75 -13.89 -0.96
C ILE A 68 2.05 -13.53 -0.22
N PHE A 69 2.87 -12.71 -0.88
CA PHE A 69 3.94 -11.93 -0.29
C PHE A 69 3.60 -10.44 -0.44
N LEU A 70 3.66 -9.68 0.65
CA LEU A 70 3.73 -8.22 0.63
C LEU A 70 5.20 -7.82 0.79
N GLU A 71 5.83 -7.31 -0.26
CA GLU A 71 7.28 -7.16 -0.34
C GLU A 71 7.73 -5.77 -0.77
N VAL A 72 8.91 -5.38 -0.29
CA VAL A 72 9.63 -4.23 -0.83
C VAL A 72 10.39 -4.71 -2.06
N PHE A 73 9.88 -4.35 -3.23
CA PHE A 73 10.49 -4.74 -4.50
C PHE A 73 11.70 -3.86 -4.84
N GLY A 74 11.69 -2.60 -4.43
CA GLY A 74 12.79 -1.67 -4.73
C GLY A 74 12.80 -0.41 -3.88
N VAL A 75 13.98 0.23 -3.84
CA VAL A 75 14.13 1.62 -3.41
C VAL A 75 14.02 2.50 -4.66
N ILE A 76 13.10 3.46 -4.66
CA ILE A 76 12.89 4.39 -5.78
C ILE A 76 13.58 5.73 -5.52
N SER A 77 13.58 6.61 -6.54
CA SER A 77 14.19 7.94 -6.47
C SER A 77 13.74 8.72 -5.22
N GLY A 78 14.68 9.46 -4.62
CA GLY A 78 14.41 10.22 -3.40
C GLY A 78 14.33 9.37 -2.13
N GLY A 79 14.72 8.09 -2.18
CA GLY A 79 14.69 7.19 -1.02
C GLY A 79 13.30 6.63 -0.72
N GLY A 80 12.40 6.64 -1.71
CA GLY A 80 11.08 6.05 -1.61
C GLY A 80 11.08 4.52 -1.62
N ARG A 81 9.90 3.90 -1.58
CA ARG A 81 9.74 2.44 -1.64
C ARG A 81 8.73 2.06 -2.71
N ASN A 82 9.09 1.06 -3.51
CA ASN A 82 8.13 0.34 -4.34
C ASN A 82 7.71 -0.93 -3.58
N TRP A 83 6.43 -0.99 -3.20
CA TRP A 83 5.83 -2.12 -2.50
C TRP A 83 4.92 -2.89 -3.46
N LYS A 84 5.02 -4.21 -3.42
CA LYS A 84 4.19 -5.10 -4.23
C LYS A 84 3.50 -6.15 -3.38
N ILE A 85 2.32 -6.56 -3.83
CA ILE A 85 1.70 -7.80 -3.37
C ILE A 85 1.81 -8.80 -4.52
N THR A 86 2.49 -9.91 -4.28
CA THR A 86 2.66 -10.99 -5.24
C THR A 86 2.02 -12.28 -4.74
N THR A 87 1.53 -13.10 -5.66
CA THR A 87 0.97 -14.43 -5.34
C THR A 87 2.08 -15.47 -5.21
N ASN A 88 2.02 -16.26 -4.15
CA ASN A 88 3.02 -17.27 -3.82
C ASN A 88 2.99 -18.41 -4.84
N ASN A 89 4.17 -18.91 -5.21
CA ASN A 89 4.34 -20.11 -6.05
C ASN A 89 3.67 -20.03 -7.44
N VAL A 90 3.37 -18.82 -7.94
CA VAL A 90 2.87 -18.60 -9.30
C VAL A 90 4.04 -18.17 -10.19
N ALA A 91 4.25 -18.91 -11.28
CA ALA A 91 5.20 -18.52 -12.32
C ALA A 91 4.55 -17.52 -13.30
N GLY A 92 5.29 -16.48 -13.70
CA GLY A 92 4.81 -15.46 -14.63
C GLY A 92 4.17 -14.27 -13.93
N ASN A 93 3.04 -13.79 -14.44
CA ASN A 93 2.27 -12.69 -13.86
C ASN A 93 1.78 -13.07 -12.46
N ASN A 94 2.34 -12.47 -11.43
CA ASN A 94 1.98 -12.78 -10.04
C ASN A 94 1.67 -11.53 -9.19
N VAL A 95 1.87 -10.32 -9.72
CA VAL A 95 1.62 -9.06 -9.01
C VAL A 95 0.13 -8.74 -9.02
N ILE A 96 -0.45 -8.51 -7.84
CA ILE A 96 -1.88 -8.16 -7.67
C ILE A 96 -2.09 -6.76 -7.06
N ALA A 97 -1.04 -6.16 -6.49
CA ALA A 97 -1.00 -4.76 -6.08
C ALA A 97 0.41 -4.19 -6.24
N ASP A 98 0.52 -2.91 -6.58
CA ASP A 98 1.78 -2.20 -6.80
C ASP A 98 1.60 -0.74 -6.35
N ILE A 99 2.46 -0.27 -5.46
CA ILE A 99 2.49 1.12 -5.04
C ILE A 99 3.89 1.69 -5.05
N ASP A 100 3.98 2.99 -5.33
CA ASP A 100 5.20 3.77 -5.20
C ASP A 100 5.02 4.82 -4.10
N MET A 101 5.80 4.74 -3.04
CA MET A 101 5.79 5.70 -1.93
C MET A 101 6.99 6.64 -2.03
N GLU A 102 6.74 7.96 -2.05
CA GLU A 102 7.81 8.97 -2.07
C GLU A 102 8.62 8.99 -0.76
N GLY A 103 9.94 9.18 -0.87
CA GLY A 103 10.84 9.13 0.30
C GLY A 103 10.76 10.31 1.26
N ASN A 104 10.21 11.45 0.83
CA ASN A 104 9.99 12.62 1.69
C ASN A 104 9.06 12.33 2.88
N LEU A 105 8.17 11.34 2.77
CA LEU A 105 7.26 10.92 3.83
C LEU A 105 7.99 10.35 5.07
N VAL A 106 9.27 9.97 4.93
CA VAL A 106 10.10 9.50 6.07
C VAL A 106 10.29 10.59 7.12
N THR A 107 10.11 11.86 6.73
CA THR A 107 10.35 13.01 7.60
C THR A 107 9.21 13.29 8.59
N ALA A 108 8.13 12.51 8.55
CA ALA A 108 7.03 12.58 9.51
C ALA A 108 7.52 12.51 10.96
N SER A 109 7.52 13.66 11.64
CA SER A 109 8.18 13.85 12.92
C SER A 109 7.35 13.46 14.15
N THR A 110 6.02 13.45 14.05
CA THR A 110 5.11 13.10 15.15
C THR A 110 4.45 11.76 14.92
N ASP A 111 4.00 11.11 16.00
CA ASP A 111 3.37 9.80 15.90
C ASP A 111 2.04 9.85 15.13
N GLU A 112 1.29 10.94 15.20
CA GLU A 112 0.07 11.16 14.42
C GLU A 112 0.36 11.24 12.92
N ARG A 113 1.41 11.97 12.52
CA ARG A 113 1.85 12.07 11.13
C ARG A 113 2.34 10.73 10.60
N ARG A 114 3.13 10.01 11.40
CA ARG A 114 3.60 8.66 11.07
C ARG A 114 2.43 7.71 10.88
N GLN A 115 1.44 7.75 11.76
CA GLN A 115 0.23 6.95 11.65
C GLN A 115 -0.56 7.32 10.39
N HIS A 116 -0.68 8.61 10.07
CA HIS A 116 -1.32 9.07 8.85
C HIS A 116 -0.62 8.55 7.58
N VAL A 117 0.72 8.63 7.51
CA VAL A 117 1.50 8.06 6.40
C VAL A 117 1.21 6.55 6.27
N VAL A 118 1.23 5.80 7.37
CA VAL A 118 0.91 4.36 7.35
C VAL A 118 -0.50 4.11 6.83
N GLN A 119 -1.49 4.88 7.29
CA GLN A 119 -2.88 4.76 6.82
C GLN A 119 -2.98 5.02 5.31
N MET A 120 -2.27 6.01 4.79
CA MET A 120 -2.28 6.33 3.36
C MET A 120 -1.61 5.24 2.52
N VAL A 121 -0.51 4.65 3.01
CA VAL A 121 0.14 3.49 2.39
C VAL A 121 -0.78 2.27 2.38
N GLN A 122 -1.42 1.96 3.51
CA GLN A 122 -2.39 0.87 3.60
C GLN A 122 -3.58 1.08 2.65
N LEU A 123 -4.09 2.32 2.57
CA LEU A 123 -5.16 2.68 1.65
C LEU A 123 -4.73 2.54 0.19
N ALA A 124 -3.50 2.93 -0.15
CA ALA A 124 -2.96 2.81 -1.51
C ALA A 124 -2.84 1.35 -1.95
N LEU A 125 -2.35 0.47 -1.06
CA LEU A 125 -2.29 -0.97 -1.33
C LEU A 125 -3.69 -1.55 -1.55
N LYS A 126 -4.67 -1.19 -0.71
CA LYS A 126 -6.07 -1.63 -0.87
C LYS A 126 -6.67 -1.12 -2.18
N GLN A 127 -6.42 0.14 -2.54
CA GLN A 127 -6.90 0.74 -3.78
C GLN A 127 -6.26 0.07 -5.00
N SER A 128 -4.95 -0.21 -4.94
CA SER A 128 -4.23 -0.94 -5.99
C SER A 128 -4.80 -2.35 -6.17
N LEU A 129 -5.01 -3.07 -5.07
CA LEU A 129 -5.59 -4.41 -5.04
C LEU A 129 -7.00 -4.48 -5.66
N GLN A 130 -7.83 -3.47 -5.39
CA GLN A 130 -9.20 -3.39 -5.92
C GLN A 130 -9.27 -2.99 -7.39
N THR A 131 -8.31 -2.20 -7.86
CA THR A 131 -8.37 -1.59 -9.20
C THR A 131 -7.44 -2.26 -10.21
N GLY A 132 -6.45 -3.04 -9.77
CA GLY A 132 -5.39 -3.58 -10.62
C GLY A 132 -4.46 -2.49 -11.17
N LYS A 133 -4.37 -1.35 -10.48
CA LYS A 133 -3.63 -0.17 -10.91
C LYS A 133 -2.50 0.18 -9.95
N THR A 134 -1.43 0.75 -10.47
CA THR A 134 -0.37 1.32 -9.65
C THR A 134 -0.88 2.59 -8.97
N VAL A 135 -0.60 2.72 -7.67
CA VAL A 135 -0.96 3.89 -6.87
C VAL A 135 0.30 4.54 -6.31
N VAL A 136 0.46 5.83 -6.55
CA VAL A 136 1.54 6.63 -5.96
C VAL A 136 1.06 7.25 -4.66
N VAL A 137 1.84 7.10 -3.60
CA VAL A 137 1.66 7.76 -2.29
C VAL A 137 2.66 8.90 -2.20
N ASN A 138 2.16 10.13 -2.23
CA ASN A 138 2.98 11.33 -2.33
C ASN A 138 2.47 12.48 -1.46
N GLY A 139 3.31 13.49 -1.27
CA GLY A 139 2.95 14.72 -0.58
C GLY A 139 3.97 15.15 0.47
N PRO A 140 3.90 16.40 0.96
CA PRO A 140 4.71 16.80 2.10
C PRO A 140 4.20 16.09 3.35
N CYS A 141 5.10 15.54 4.16
CA CYS A 141 4.82 15.18 5.55
C CYS A 141 6.07 15.30 6.40
N LYS A 142 6.19 16.43 7.11
CA LYS A 142 7.33 16.80 7.96
C LYS A 142 6.87 16.96 9.39
#